data_AF-A0A1I8IW07-F1
#
_entry.id   AF-A0A1I8IW07-F1
#
_cell.length_a   1.000
_cell.length_b   1.000
_cell.length_c   1.000
_cell.angle_alpha   90.00
_cell.angle_beta   90.00
_cell.angle_gamma   90.00
#
_symmetry.space_group_name_H-M   'P 1'
#
loop_
_entity.id
_entity.type
_entity.pdbx_description
1 polymer ?
#
loop_
_entity_poly.entity_id
_entity_poly.type
_entity_poly.pdbx_seq_one_letter_code
_entity_poly.pdbx_strand_id
1 'polypeptide(L)'
;MLRKFSACRRFLSSSSSSSSSYTASASPAQSSSTTSSGSSTPSHLDGPELLLPRSGHFYLDPFTPADYAERRRLLFEEFTRRLSSDKQFADFDRHILLVPSAQQQFMAHHVPYTMRQNSYFRYLTGHLGADAMLVLACNGGSGVSDFDTARLLVHRQSETERLWDGGEPTPVEAAQRAGLLDPANSGLYTEDEEAAKFLADQMTSAKGKLALWYNYKEPANGNLDRSLVLAAVKQRGPQAVANIEPVLDRVRWRKSAKELAVMRRAALIGSEAMNSAMRATKPDINEAA
;
A
#
# COMPACT_ATOMS: atom_id res chain seq x y z
N MET A 1 16.45 -54.45 2.85
CA MET A 1 15.99 -54.98 4.15
C MET A 1 14.60 -54.41 4.45
N LEU A 2 13.55 -55.11 4.04
CA LEU A 2 12.17 -54.79 4.42
C LEU A 2 11.85 -55.51 5.74
N ARG A 3 11.30 -54.81 6.73
CA ARG A 3 10.61 -55.43 7.86
C ARG A 3 9.13 -55.07 7.82
N LYS A 4 8.33 -56.11 7.59
CA LYS A 4 6.89 -56.22 7.84
C LYS A 4 6.63 -56.28 9.35
N PHE A 5 5.57 -55.65 9.82
CA PHE A 5 4.73 -56.06 10.96
C PHE A 5 3.35 -55.42 10.73
N SER A 6 2.40 -56.16 10.18
CA SER A 6 1.40 -57.04 10.83
C SER A 6 0.16 -56.28 11.31
N ALA A 7 -0.96 -56.64 10.68
CA ALA A 7 -2.31 -56.20 10.97
C ALA A 7 -2.84 -56.79 12.28
N CYS A 8 -3.79 -56.11 12.91
CA CYS A 8 -4.78 -56.75 13.77
C CYS A 8 -6.17 -56.14 13.50
N ARG A 9 -7.12 -57.02 13.19
CA ARG A 9 -8.53 -56.71 12.86
C ARG A 9 -9.39 -56.66 14.13
N ARG A 10 -10.38 -55.76 14.08
CA ARG A 10 -11.78 -55.82 14.57
C ARG A 10 -12.05 -56.35 15.99
N PHE A 11 -12.76 -55.52 16.76
CA PHE A 11 -13.97 -55.97 17.48
C PHE A 11 -15.07 -54.90 17.36
N LEU A 12 -16.21 -55.33 16.82
CA LEU A 12 -17.50 -54.65 16.88
C LEU A 12 -18.19 -55.15 18.16
N SER A 13 -18.77 -54.25 18.95
CA SER A 13 -19.88 -54.58 19.83
C SER A 13 -20.79 -53.37 20.00
N SER A 14 -22.01 -53.58 19.55
CA SER A 14 -23.22 -52.80 19.70
C SER A 14 -23.74 -52.72 21.14
N SER A 15 -24.60 -51.71 21.36
CA SER A 15 -25.66 -51.49 22.38
C SER A 15 -25.43 -50.18 23.13
N SER A 16 -26.39 -49.33 23.51
CA SER A 16 -27.81 -49.13 23.21
C SER A 16 -28.22 -47.86 23.99
N SER A 17 -28.96 -46.96 23.33
CA SER A 17 -29.96 -46.00 23.86
C SER A 17 -29.91 -45.56 25.34
N SER A 18 -29.81 -44.25 25.56
CA SER A 18 -30.62 -43.57 26.59
C SER A 18 -30.95 -42.14 26.13
N SER A 19 -32.24 -41.93 25.90
CA SER A 19 -32.87 -40.67 25.54
C SER A 19 -32.91 -39.75 26.75
N SER A 20 -32.55 -38.47 26.58
CA SER A 20 -32.92 -37.42 27.54
C SER A 20 -33.44 -36.21 26.77
N SER A 21 -34.76 -36.10 26.83
CA SER A 21 -35.59 -35.01 26.35
C SER A 21 -35.29 -33.73 27.14
N TYR A 22 -34.71 -32.73 26.47
CA TYR A 22 -34.75 -31.35 26.95
C TYR A 22 -35.93 -30.64 26.28
N THR A 23 -36.95 -30.39 27.10
CA THR A 23 -38.13 -29.59 26.77
C THR A 23 -37.73 -28.12 26.67
N ALA A 24 -37.83 -27.54 25.48
CA ALA A 24 -37.78 -26.10 25.29
C ALA A 24 -39.11 -25.47 25.76
N SER A 25 -39.08 -24.78 26.89
CA SER A 25 -40.21 -23.94 27.33
C SER A 25 -40.08 -22.56 26.68
N ALA A 26 -40.91 -22.31 25.67
CA ALA A 26 -41.19 -20.98 25.15
C ALA A 26 -42.19 -20.27 26.10
N SER A 27 -42.00 -18.96 26.30
CA SER A 27 -43.03 -18.06 26.85
C SER A 27 -42.95 -16.71 26.14
N PRO A 28 -44.09 -15.98 26.05
CA PRO A 28 -44.43 -15.22 24.85
C PRO A 28 -44.11 -13.71 24.91
N ALA A 29 -43.92 -13.19 23.70
CA ALA A 29 -44.05 -11.83 23.19
C ALA A 29 -44.35 -10.65 24.13
N GLN A 30 -43.59 -9.57 23.95
CA GLN A 30 -44.19 -8.25 23.73
C GLN A 30 -43.63 -7.59 22.48
N SER A 31 -44.55 -7.25 21.59
CA SER A 31 -44.39 -6.59 20.30
C SER A 31 -44.28 -5.07 20.45
N SER A 32 -43.35 -4.45 19.74
CA SER A 32 -43.52 -3.07 19.27
C SER A 32 -43.03 -2.99 17.83
N SER A 33 -44.00 -3.00 16.93
CA SER A 33 -43.86 -2.80 15.48
C SER A 33 -43.62 -1.33 15.17
N THR A 34 -42.52 -1.04 14.47
CA THR A 34 -42.45 0.10 13.55
C THR A 34 -41.87 -0.39 12.24
N THR A 35 -42.74 -0.43 11.25
CA THR A 35 -42.50 -0.78 9.85
C THR A 35 -41.53 0.20 9.21
N SER A 36 -40.42 -0.29 8.66
CA SER A 36 -39.72 0.37 7.55
C SER A 36 -39.50 -0.66 6.45
N SER A 37 -40.28 -0.52 5.39
CA SER A 37 -40.16 -1.24 4.12
C SER A 37 -38.74 -1.09 3.55
N GLY A 38 -37.98 -2.19 3.54
CA GLY A 38 -36.67 -2.27 2.90
C GLY A 38 -36.82 -2.30 1.38
N SER A 39 -36.68 -1.14 0.75
CA SER A 39 -36.32 -1.02 -0.67
C SER A 39 -34.80 -1.09 -0.75
N SER A 40 -34.25 -2.20 -1.25
CA SER A 40 -32.83 -2.37 -1.52
C SER A 40 -32.47 -1.68 -2.84
N THR A 41 -32.46 -0.35 -2.83
CA THR A 41 -31.88 0.47 -3.89
C THR A 41 -30.91 1.46 -3.23
N PRO A 42 -29.63 1.49 -3.63
CA PRO A 42 -28.71 2.50 -3.14
C PRO A 42 -29.18 3.85 -3.68
N SER A 43 -29.57 4.75 -2.78
CA SER A 43 -29.90 6.12 -3.10
C SER A 43 -28.64 6.84 -3.63
N HIS A 44 -28.80 7.61 -4.70
CA HIS A 44 -27.78 8.44 -5.37
C HIS A 44 -27.14 9.53 -4.46
N LEU A 45 -27.44 9.54 -3.16
CA LEU A 45 -26.86 10.44 -2.16
C LEU A 45 -25.87 9.74 -1.22
N ASP A 46 -25.67 8.43 -1.37
CA ASP A 46 -24.66 7.65 -0.64
C ASP A 46 -23.32 7.62 -1.40
N GLY A 47 -22.94 8.75 -1.99
CA GLY A 47 -21.65 8.95 -2.64
C GLY A 47 -20.51 9.16 -1.62
N PRO A 48 -19.24 9.13 -2.06
CA PRO A 48 -18.07 9.27 -1.18
C PRO A 48 -17.83 10.74 -0.79
N GLU A 49 -18.83 11.38 -0.18
CA GLU A 49 -18.67 12.68 0.50
C GLU A 49 -18.34 12.49 1.99
N LEU A 50 -17.72 11.37 2.34
CA LEU A 50 -17.15 11.08 3.67
C LEU A 50 -15.77 11.73 3.91
N LEU A 51 -15.47 12.83 3.23
CA LEU A 51 -14.26 13.64 3.45
C LEU A 51 -14.52 14.96 4.21
N LEU A 52 -15.73 15.18 4.73
CA LEU A 52 -15.97 16.27 5.68
C LEU A 52 -16.19 15.75 7.11
N PRO A 53 -15.57 16.38 8.12
CA PRO A 53 -15.43 15.79 9.44
C PRO A 53 -16.74 15.88 10.22
N ARG A 54 -17.48 14.77 10.25
CA ARG A 54 -18.45 14.51 11.32
C ARG A 54 -17.86 13.46 12.26
N SER A 55 -17.57 13.91 13.48
CA SER A 55 -17.24 13.11 14.67
C SER A 55 -16.06 12.14 14.56
N GLY A 56 -14.92 12.58 15.11
CA GLY A 56 -13.88 11.82 15.82
C GLY A 56 -13.68 10.33 15.50
N HIS A 57 -12.49 10.02 14.99
CA HIS A 57 -11.87 8.70 14.86
C HIS A 57 -12.16 7.91 13.57
N PHE A 58 -11.74 8.48 12.44
CA PHE A 58 -11.21 7.71 11.32
C PHE A 58 -9.78 8.19 11.04
N TYR A 59 -8.88 7.27 10.67
CA TYR A 59 -7.44 7.49 10.48
C TYR A 59 -7.17 8.53 9.39
N LEU A 60 -7.25 9.82 9.74
CA LEU A 60 -6.64 10.88 8.95
C LEU A 60 -5.14 10.66 9.04
N ASP A 61 -4.52 10.50 7.87
CA ASP A 61 -3.08 10.54 7.74
C ASP A 61 -2.57 11.83 8.41
N PRO A 62 -1.83 11.76 9.54
CA PRO A 62 -1.48 12.96 10.30
C PRO A 62 -0.34 13.75 9.66
N PHE A 63 0.12 13.30 8.49
CA PHE A 63 1.20 13.91 7.73
C PHE A 63 0.66 14.92 6.73
N THR A 64 1.36 16.03 6.59
CA THR A 64 1.05 17.09 5.63
C THR A 64 1.85 16.89 4.34
N PRO A 65 1.46 17.53 3.23
CA PRO A 65 2.27 17.54 2.01
C PRO A 65 3.74 17.92 2.23
N ALA A 66 4.00 18.85 3.18
CA ALA A 66 5.37 19.25 3.55
C ALA A 66 6.16 18.12 4.22
N ASP A 67 5.52 17.24 5.00
CA ASP A 67 6.21 16.09 5.59
C ASP A 67 6.67 15.12 4.49
N TYR A 68 5.86 14.93 3.43
CA TYR A 68 6.21 14.09 2.29
C TYR A 68 7.33 14.68 1.45
N ALA A 69 7.31 16.00 1.21
CA ALA A 69 8.40 16.72 0.55
C ALA A 69 9.71 16.58 1.33
N GLU A 70 9.68 16.76 2.66
CA GLU A 70 10.85 16.61 3.52
C GLU A 70 11.43 15.20 3.46
N ARG A 71 10.59 14.15 3.43
CA ARG A 71 11.06 12.77 3.29
C ARG A 71 11.78 12.52 1.96
N ARG A 72 11.32 13.13 0.86
CA ARG A 72 12.00 13.04 -0.44
C ARG A 72 13.32 13.81 -0.43
N ARG A 73 13.38 14.97 0.24
CA ARG A 73 14.62 15.72 0.44
C ARG A 73 15.65 14.91 1.23
N LEU A 74 15.25 14.28 2.34
CA LEU A 74 16.11 13.39 3.13
C LEU A 74 16.55 12.15 2.35
N LEU A 75 15.67 11.60 1.50
CA LEU A 75 16.02 10.54 0.57
C LEU A 75 17.09 11.01 -0.42
N PHE A 76 16.95 12.19 -0.99
CA PHE A 76 17.96 12.75 -1.90
C PHE A 76 19.33 12.89 -1.22
N GLU A 77 19.37 13.41 0.02
CA GLU A 77 20.61 13.54 0.78
C GLU A 77 21.29 12.18 1.06
N GLU A 78 20.51 11.19 1.50
CA GLU A 78 21.03 9.83 1.74
C GLU A 78 21.48 9.16 0.44
N PHE A 79 20.73 9.37 -0.63
CA PHE A 79 21.03 8.87 -1.95
C PHE A 79 22.34 9.45 -2.48
N THR A 80 22.53 10.77 -2.41
CA THR A 80 23.78 11.42 -2.83
C THR A 80 24.96 10.94 -2.00
N ARG A 81 24.79 10.76 -0.68
CA ARG A 81 25.84 10.17 0.18
C ARG A 81 26.20 8.74 -0.26
N ARG A 82 25.20 7.95 -0.63
CA ARG A 82 25.40 6.60 -1.17
C ARG A 82 26.18 6.64 -2.49
N LEU A 83 25.84 7.56 -3.40
CA LEU A 83 26.56 7.75 -4.66
C LEU A 83 28.02 8.17 -4.44
N SER A 84 28.29 9.08 -3.50
CA SER A 84 29.67 9.50 -3.18
C SER A 84 30.51 8.36 -2.58
N SER A 85 29.86 7.43 -1.87
CA SER A 85 30.53 6.27 -1.26
C SER A 85 30.72 5.12 -2.24
N ASP A 86 29.88 5.02 -3.27
CA ASP A 86 29.89 3.95 -4.26
C ASP A 86 30.45 4.41 -5.61
N LYS A 87 31.72 4.09 -5.84
CA LYS A 87 32.38 4.39 -7.11
C LYS A 87 31.69 3.73 -8.31
N GLN A 88 30.90 2.66 -8.11
CA GLN A 88 30.18 2.02 -9.20
C GLN A 88 29.16 2.96 -9.85
N PHE A 89 28.49 3.81 -9.07
CA PHE A 89 27.40 4.66 -9.55
C PHE A 89 27.77 6.13 -9.66
N ALA A 90 28.94 6.55 -9.16
CA ALA A 90 29.38 7.94 -9.18
C ALA A 90 29.54 8.53 -10.59
N ASP A 91 29.94 7.70 -11.56
CA ASP A 91 30.20 8.13 -12.95
C ASP A 91 28.94 8.06 -13.84
N PHE A 92 27.75 7.91 -13.26
CA PHE A 92 26.50 7.88 -14.01
C PHE A 92 25.95 9.29 -14.19
N ASP A 93 25.49 9.59 -15.40
CA ASP A 93 25.00 10.93 -15.77
C ASP A 93 23.54 11.14 -15.37
N ARG A 94 22.77 10.04 -15.28
CA ARG A 94 21.35 10.07 -14.92
C ARG A 94 21.03 8.97 -13.93
N HIS A 95 20.28 9.33 -12.90
CA HIS A 95 19.73 8.40 -11.93
C HIS A 95 18.21 8.52 -11.93
N ILE A 96 17.52 7.38 -12.07
CA ILE A 96 16.06 7.32 -12.02
C ILE A 96 15.67 6.33 -10.93
N LEU A 97 14.85 6.77 -9.98
CA LEU A 97 14.31 5.95 -8.90
C LEU A 97 12.83 5.71 -9.18
N LEU A 98 12.45 4.44 -9.16
CA LEU A 98 11.06 4.02 -9.31
C LEU A 98 10.58 3.41 -7.99
N VAL A 99 9.53 3.99 -7.43
CA VAL A 99 8.89 3.49 -6.21
C VAL A 99 7.43 3.19 -6.54
N PRO A 100 7.08 1.92 -6.83
CA PRO A 100 5.70 1.54 -7.14
C PRO A 100 4.84 1.44 -5.88
N SER A 101 3.55 1.66 -6.05
CA SER A 101 2.50 1.25 -5.11
C SER A 101 2.46 -0.28 -4.95
N ALA A 102 1.69 -0.76 -3.98
CA ALA A 102 1.31 -2.16 -3.88
C ALA A 102 0.28 -2.52 -4.95
N GLN A 103 0.32 -3.77 -5.37
CA GLN A 103 -0.72 -4.35 -6.21
C GLN A 103 -1.94 -4.75 -5.37
N GLN A 104 -3.14 -4.51 -5.90
CA GLN A 104 -4.39 -4.98 -5.31
C GLN A 104 -4.39 -6.51 -5.18
N GLN A 105 -4.68 -7.01 -3.98
CA GLN A 105 -4.72 -8.44 -3.67
C GLN A 105 -6.15 -8.93 -3.58
N PHE A 106 -6.40 -10.18 -4.00
CA PHE A 106 -7.73 -10.78 -4.01
C PHE A 106 -7.74 -12.05 -3.16
N MET A 107 -8.74 -12.16 -2.29
CA MET A 107 -8.98 -13.36 -1.46
C MET A 107 -9.54 -14.50 -2.32
N ALA A 108 -10.47 -14.15 -3.20
CA ALA A 108 -11.11 -15.01 -4.17
C ALA A 108 -11.35 -14.22 -5.45
N HIS A 109 -11.83 -14.89 -6.50
CA HIS A 109 -12.17 -14.22 -7.74
C HIS A 109 -13.17 -13.09 -7.48
N HIS A 110 -12.80 -11.86 -7.86
CA HIS A 110 -13.57 -10.63 -7.62
C HIS A 110 -13.84 -10.25 -6.14
N VAL A 111 -13.12 -10.84 -5.18
CA VAL A 111 -13.22 -10.44 -3.76
C VAL A 111 -11.88 -9.84 -3.33
N PRO A 112 -11.73 -8.50 -3.36
CA PRO A 112 -10.49 -7.85 -2.98
C PRO A 112 -10.28 -7.92 -1.46
N TYR A 113 -9.01 -8.03 -1.05
CA TYR A 113 -8.63 -7.69 0.32
C TYR A 113 -8.66 -6.18 0.52
N THR A 114 -8.72 -5.73 1.78
CA THR A 114 -8.50 -4.32 2.10
C THR A 114 -7.11 -3.89 1.64
N MET A 115 -7.06 -2.80 0.87
CA MET A 115 -5.81 -2.31 0.29
C MET A 115 -4.78 -1.97 1.38
N ARG A 116 -3.60 -2.60 1.27
CA ARG A 116 -2.43 -2.30 2.11
C ARG A 116 -1.29 -1.85 1.22
N GLN A 117 -1.00 -0.55 1.29
CA GLN A 117 -0.01 0.09 0.43
C GLN A 117 1.43 -0.41 0.65
N ASN A 118 2.28 -0.33 -0.38
CA ASN A 118 3.72 -0.50 -0.24
C ASN A 118 4.26 0.55 0.74
N SER A 119 5.01 0.11 1.76
CA SER A 119 5.41 1.00 2.86
C SER A 119 6.39 2.11 2.42
N TYR A 120 7.23 1.87 1.40
CA TYR A 120 8.12 2.88 0.84
C TYR A 120 7.36 3.92 0.03
N PHE A 121 6.46 3.46 -0.84
CA PHE A 121 5.61 4.36 -1.63
C PHE A 121 4.75 5.24 -0.72
N ARG A 122 4.02 4.64 0.23
CA ARG A 122 3.21 5.38 1.20
C ARG A 122 4.05 6.38 2.00
N TYR A 123 5.27 6.00 2.38
CA TYR A 123 6.17 6.89 3.14
C TYR A 123 6.52 8.15 2.35
N LEU A 124 6.74 8.05 1.03
CA LEU A 124 7.15 9.18 0.19
C LEU A 124 5.97 10.00 -0.37
N THR A 125 4.77 9.43 -0.49
CA THR A 125 3.65 10.09 -1.19
C THR A 125 2.39 10.26 -0.36
N GLY A 126 2.17 9.42 0.65
CA GLY A 126 0.88 9.35 1.37
C GLY A 126 -0.27 8.77 0.54
N HIS A 127 -0.06 8.46 -0.73
CA HIS A 127 -1.09 7.97 -1.63
C HIS A 127 -1.50 6.53 -1.28
N LEU A 128 -2.80 6.26 -1.24
CA LEU A 128 -3.37 4.98 -0.79
C LEU A 128 -3.94 4.13 -1.93
N GLY A 129 -4.12 4.69 -3.13
CA GLY A 129 -4.60 3.97 -4.31
C GLY A 129 -3.61 2.94 -4.82
N ALA A 130 -4.14 1.96 -5.55
CA ALA A 130 -3.35 0.93 -6.23
C ALA A 130 -2.82 1.46 -7.57
N ASP A 131 -2.00 0.65 -8.23
CA ASP A 131 -1.53 0.88 -9.61
C ASP A 131 -0.96 2.29 -9.86
N ALA A 132 -0.32 2.87 -8.83
CA ALA A 132 0.40 4.13 -8.87
C ALA A 132 1.93 3.94 -8.79
N MET A 133 2.71 4.93 -9.25
CA MET A 133 4.17 4.93 -9.20
C MET A 133 4.75 6.33 -8.95
N LEU A 134 5.68 6.45 -8.01
CA LEU A 134 6.49 7.65 -7.85
C LEU A 134 7.77 7.50 -8.67
N VAL A 135 8.01 8.46 -9.55
CA VAL A 135 9.22 8.58 -10.36
C VAL A 135 10.02 9.77 -9.85
N LEU A 136 11.24 9.52 -9.37
CA LEU A 136 12.19 10.56 -9.02
C LEU A 136 13.39 10.44 -9.95
N ALA A 137 13.91 11.55 -10.45
CA ALA A 137 15.13 11.53 -11.24
C ALA A 137 16.02 12.73 -10.96
N CYS A 138 17.31 12.53 -11.17
CA CYS A 138 18.32 13.56 -11.06
C CYS A 138 19.48 13.27 -11.99
N ASN A 139 20.20 14.32 -12.37
CA ASN A 139 21.49 14.18 -13.03
C ASN A 139 22.57 13.78 -12.03
N GLY A 140 23.62 13.12 -12.51
CA GLY A 140 24.85 12.92 -11.76
C GLY A 140 25.75 14.15 -11.77
N GLY A 141 26.84 14.09 -11.01
CA GLY A 141 27.84 15.17 -10.93
C GLY A 141 27.68 16.10 -9.73
N SER A 142 28.67 16.98 -9.53
CA SER A 142 28.71 17.91 -8.40
C SER A 142 27.69 19.05 -8.55
N GLY A 143 27.01 19.41 -7.47
CA GLY A 143 26.14 20.59 -7.41
C GLY A 143 24.64 20.32 -7.54
N VAL A 144 24.22 19.06 -7.64
CA VAL A 144 22.79 18.70 -7.58
C VAL A 144 22.32 18.72 -6.13
N SER A 145 21.35 19.59 -5.84
CA SER A 145 20.83 19.80 -4.47
C SER A 145 19.51 19.07 -4.19
N ASP A 146 18.80 18.61 -5.22
CA ASP A 146 17.55 17.87 -5.11
C ASP A 146 17.29 17.05 -6.40
N PHE A 147 16.22 16.24 -6.39
CA PHE A 147 15.69 15.65 -7.60
C PHE A 147 15.19 16.74 -8.57
N ASP A 148 15.67 16.71 -9.82
CA ASP A 148 15.20 17.63 -10.87
C ASP A 148 13.84 17.22 -11.44
N THR A 149 13.42 15.98 -11.16
CA THR A 149 12.15 15.42 -11.59
C THR A 149 11.52 14.68 -10.42
N ALA A 150 10.28 15.02 -10.09
CA ALA A 150 9.44 14.25 -9.18
C ALA A 150 8.01 14.19 -9.73
N ARG A 151 7.57 13.01 -10.17
CA ARG A 151 6.26 12.81 -10.78
C ARG A 151 5.55 11.60 -10.18
N LEU A 152 4.26 11.76 -9.92
CA LEU A 152 3.37 10.72 -9.42
C LEU A 152 2.45 10.26 -10.55
N LEU A 153 2.58 9.01 -10.93
CA LEU A 153 1.68 8.33 -11.86
C LEU A 153 0.61 7.63 -11.02
N VAL A 154 -0.67 7.76 -11.37
CA VAL A 154 -1.81 7.16 -10.64
C VAL A 154 -2.76 6.45 -11.61
N HIS A 155 -3.50 5.46 -11.12
CA HIS A 155 -4.51 4.76 -11.92
C HIS A 155 -5.68 5.68 -12.31
N ARG A 156 -6.14 5.59 -13.56
CA ARG A 156 -7.42 6.18 -13.96
C ARG A 156 -8.56 5.22 -13.60
N GLN A 157 -9.28 5.53 -12.53
CA GLN A 157 -10.50 4.80 -12.22
C GLN A 157 -11.55 4.93 -13.33
N SER A 158 -12.10 3.80 -13.75
CA SER A 158 -13.31 3.77 -14.60
C SER A 158 -14.55 4.20 -13.81
N GLU A 159 -15.63 4.55 -14.50
CA GLU A 159 -16.92 4.87 -13.83
C GLU A 159 -17.44 3.69 -13.00
N THR A 160 -17.20 2.47 -13.48
CA THR A 160 -17.59 1.24 -12.77
C THR A 160 -16.75 1.06 -11.51
N GLU A 161 -15.42 1.18 -11.59
CA GLU A 161 -14.53 1.12 -10.42
C GLU A 161 -14.89 2.19 -9.40
N ARG A 162 -15.14 3.43 -9.84
CA ARG A 162 -15.54 4.52 -8.93
C ARG A 162 -16.83 4.22 -8.17
N LEU A 163 -17.79 3.53 -8.79
CA LEU A 163 -19.04 3.12 -8.15
C LEU A 163 -18.82 2.04 -7.09
N TRP A 164 -17.91 1.10 -7.32
CA TRP A 164 -17.69 -0.05 -6.44
C TRP A 164 -16.59 0.15 -5.40
N ASP A 165 -15.48 0.76 -5.80
CA ASP A 165 -14.26 0.95 -4.99
C ASP A 165 -14.21 2.34 -4.34
N GLY A 166 -15.11 3.25 -4.74
CA GLY A 166 -15.13 4.63 -4.31
C GLY A 166 -14.17 5.52 -5.10
N GLY A 167 -14.29 6.84 -4.91
CA GLY A 167 -13.50 7.82 -5.66
C GLY A 167 -12.06 7.95 -5.17
N GLU A 168 -11.11 7.75 -6.08
CA GLU A 168 -9.71 8.10 -5.88
C GLU A 168 -9.41 9.55 -6.29
N PRO A 169 -8.36 10.17 -5.70
CA PRO A 169 -7.94 11.51 -6.09
C PRO A 169 -7.45 11.53 -7.54
N THR A 170 -7.76 12.62 -8.25
CA THR A 170 -7.19 12.89 -9.57
C THR A 170 -5.65 13.00 -9.49
N PRO A 171 -4.91 12.88 -10.62
CA PRO A 171 -3.45 12.98 -10.60
C PRO A 171 -2.94 14.28 -9.98
N VAL A 172 -3.62 15.40 -10.25
CA VAL A 172 -3.27 16.72 -9.70
C VAL A 172 -3.49 16.74 -8.18
N GLU A 173 -4.63 16.25 -7.70
CA GLU A 173 -4.92 16.16 -6.26
C GLU A 173 -3.95 15.20 -5.54
N ALA A 174 -3.61 14.08 -6.17
CA ALA A 174 -2.65 13.12 -5.64
C ALA A 174 -1.25 13.74 -5.52
N ALA A 175 -0.80 14.46 -6.55
CA ALA A 175 0.46 15.19 -6.55
C ALA A 175 0.49 16.31 -5.48
N GLN A 176 -0.62 17.02 -5.29
CA GLN A 176 -0.77 18.05 -4.27
C GLN A 176 -0.70 17.45 -2.86
N ARG A 177 -1.42 16.35 -2.60
CA ARG A 177 -1.37 15.62 -1.31
C ARG A 177 0.02 15.07 -1.02
N ALA A 178 0.74 14.63 -2.06
CA ALA A 178 2.12 14.19 -1.96
C ALA A 178 3.14 15.33 -1.79
N GLY A 179 2.73 16.60 -1.94
CA GLY A 179 3.60 17.77 -1.78
C GLY A 179 4.62 17.95 -2.90
N LEU A 180 4.26 17.60 -4.14
CA LEU A 180 5.11 17.86 -5.31
C LEU A 180 5.06 19.35 -5.69
N LEU A 181 6.19 19.91 -6.16
CA LEU A 181 6.41 21.36 -6.31
C LEU A 181 5.63 22.01 -7.47
N ASP A 182 4.98 21.22 -8.34
CA ASP A 182 4.04 21.68 -9.38
C ASP A 182 2.97 20.60 -9.64
N PRO A 183 1.89 20.54 -8.84
CA PRO A 183 0.93 19.46 -8.92
C PRO A 183 0.25 19.30 -10.29
N ALA A 184 0.06 20.39 -11.02
CA ALA A 184 -0.61 20.38 -12.33
C ALA A 184 0.19 19.57 -13.37
N ASN A 185 1.52 19.65 -13.30
CA ASN A 185 2.43 18.92 -14.19
C ASN A 185 3.11 17.73 -13.50
N SER A 186 2.82 17.44 -12.24
CA SER A 186 3.48 16.36 -11.49
C SER A 186 2.60 15.13 -11.28
N GLY A 187 1.36 15.15 -11.78
CA GLY A 187 0.44 14.01 -11.80
C GLY A 187 0.16 13.54 -13.22
N LEU A 188 0.22 12.24 -13.49
CA LEU A 188 -0.28 11.63 -14.73
C LEU A 188 -1.08 10.36 -14.45
N TYR A 189 -1.89 9.92 -15.41
CA TYR A 189 -2.48 8.59 -15.34
C TYR A 189 -1.52 7.53 -15.85
N THR A 190 -1.45 6.37 -15.18
CA THR A 190 -0.55 5.27 -15.54
C THR A 190 -0.87 4.62 -16.87
N GLU A 191 -2.14 4.64 -17.28
CA GLU A 191 -2.62 4.02 -18.52
C GLU A 191 -2.41 4.92 -19.75
N ASP A 192 -2.18 6.21 -19.53
CA ASP A 192 -2.01 7.17 -20.62
C ASP A 192 -0.66 6.94 -21.32
N GLU A 193 -0.65 7.07 -22.66
CA GLU A 193 0.59 7.03 -23.45
C GLU A 193 1.62 8.06 -22.96
N GLU A 194 1.14 9.17 -22.38
CA GLU A 194 1.98 10.20 -21.77
C GLU A 194 2.81 9.68 -20.60
N ALA A 195 2.31 8.77 -19.77
CA ALA A 195 3.10 8.22 -18.67
C ALA A 195 4.23 7.32 -19.16
N ALA A 196 3.95 6.46 -20.14
CA ALA A 196 4.96 5.62 -20.78
C ALA A 196 6.01 6.47 -21.52
N LYS A 197 5.56 7.49 -22.27
CA LYS A 197 6.42 8.44 -22.95
C LYS A 197 7.27 9.24 -21.96
N PHE A 198 6.68 9.75 -20.88
CA PHE A 198 7.40 10.45 -19.83
C PHE A 198 8.53 9.60 -19.27
N LEU A 199 8.26 8.34 -18.89
CA LEU A 199 9.28 7.47 -18.33
C LEU A 199 10.40 7.18 -19.36
N ALA A 200 10.05 6.99 -20.63
CA ALA A 200 11.02 6.82 -21.69
C ALA A 200 11.86 8.09 -21.96
N ASP A 201 11.23 9.26 -21.94
CA ASP A 201 11.91 10.57 -22.06
C ASP A 201 12.90 10.74 -20.91
N GLN A 202 12.53 10.34 -19.68
CA GLN A 202 13.45 10.35 -18.54
C GLN A 202 14.66 9.43 -18.77
N MET A 203 14.46 8.23 -19.29
CA MET A 203 15.55 7.29 -19.60
C MET A 203 16.44 7.77 -20.76
N THR A 204 15.89 8.51 -21.71
CA THR A 204 16.62 8.97 -22.91
C THR A 204 17.21 10.37 -22.78
N SER A 205 16.75 11.17 -21.81
CA SER A 205 17.12 12.58 -21.59
C SER A 205 18.63 12.84 -21.53
N ALA A 206 19.40 11.97 -20.89
CA ALA A 206 20.85 12.06 -20.83
C ALA A 206 21.49 11.19 -21.91
N LYS A 207 22.48 11.70 -22.65
CA LYS A 207 23.24 10.89 -23.63
C LYS A 207 24.17 9.86 -22.99
N GLY A 208 24.49 10.01 -21.70
CA GLY A 208 25.48 9.22 -20.98
C GLY A 208 24.94 7.97 -20.27
N LYS A 209 25.62 7.53 -19.21
CA LYS A 209 25.25 6.34 -18.45
C LYS A 209 24.02 6.62 -17.57
N LEU A 210 23.04 5.72 -17.62
CA LEU A 210 21.80 5.74 -16.86
C LEU A 210 21.79 4.61 -15.82
N ALA A 211 21.55 4.97 -14.56
CA ALA A 211 21.33 4.03 -13.46
C ALA A 211 19.85 4.03 -13.07
N LEU A 212 19.23 2.85 -13.07
CA LEU A 212 17.87 2.64 -12.60
C LEU A 212 17.88 2.09 -11.17
N TRP A 213 17.14 2.71 -10.28
CA TRP A 213 17.04 2.36 -8.87
C TRP A 213 15.65 1.81 -8.60
N TYR A 214 15.53 0.48 -8.66
CA TYR A 214 14.27 -0.25 -8.64
C TYR A 214 14.50 -1.68 -8.14
N ASN A 215 13.63 -2.17 -7.24
CA ASN A 215 13.66 -3.56 -6.78
C ASN A 215 12.99 -4.49 -7.80
N TYR A 216 13.68 -4.78 -8.90
CA TYR A 216 13.17 -5.64 -9.96
C TYR A 216 13.07 -7.13 -9.58
N LYS A 217 13.78 -7.56 -8.53
CA LYS A 217 13.76 -8.97 -8.09
C LYS A 217 12.47 -9.31 -7.36
N GLU A 218 11.91 -8.34 -6.64
CA GLU A 218 10.70 -8.49 -5.85
C GLU A 218 9.82 -7.25 -6.04
N PRO A 219 9.22 -7.07 -7.23
CA PRO A 219 8.47 -5.87 -7.56
C PRO A 219 7.20 -5.78 -6.71
N ALA A 220 6.98 -4.64 -6.06
CA ALA A 220 5.78 -4.44 -5.22
C ALA A 220 4.47 -4.44 -6.01
N ASN A 221 4.55 -4.14 -7.31
CA ASN A 221 3.43 -4.25 -8.24
C ASN A 221 3.92 -4.80 -9.58
N GLY A 222 3.58 -6.06 -9.86
CA GLY A 222 4.00 -6.76 -11.07
C GLY A 222 3.25 -6.32 -12.33
N ASN A 223 2.10 -5.66 -12.20
CA ASN A 223 1.36 -5.13 -13.35
C ASN A 223 2.06 -3.88 -13.88
N LEU A 224 2.38 -2.93 -12.99
CA LEU A 224 3.12 -1.72 -13.35
C LEU A 224 4.53 -2.00 -13.88
N ASP A 225 5.20 -3.02 -13.33
CA ASP A 225 6.48 -3.47 -13.86
C ASP A 225 6.37 -3.85 -15.34
N ARG A 226 5.35 -4.66 -15.68
CA ARG A 226 5.14 -5.12 -17.07
C ARG A 226 4.66 -4.00 -18.00
N SER A 227 3.73 -3.16 -17.56
CA SER A 227 3.09 -2.15 -18.41
C SER A 227 3.97 -0.93 -18.65
N LEU A 228 4.67 -0.44 -17.62
CA LEU A 228 5.44 0.81 -17.68
C LEU A 228 6.94 0.58 -17.66
N VAL A 229 7.45 -0.16 -16.67
CA VAL A 229 8.91 -0.27 -16.45
C VAL A 229 9.58 -1.00 -17.61
N LEU A 230 9.08 -2.20 -17.95
CA LEU A 230 9.61 -2.98 -19.06
C LEU A 230 9.45 -2.27 -20.42
N ALA A 231 8.37 -1.50 -20.60
CA ALA A 231 8.15 -0.72 -21.81
C ALA A 231 9.20 0.38 -21.97
N ALA A 232 9.51 1.13 -20.90
CA ALA A 232 10.54 2.16 -20.93
C ALA A 232 11.96 1.58 -21.10
N VAL A 233 12.28 0.49 -20.40
CA VAL A 233 13.57 -0.21 -20.53
C VAL A 233 13.81 -0.72 -21.95
N LYS A 234 12.76 -1.13 -22.67
CA LYS A 234 12.88 -1.54 -24.09
C LYS A 234 13.27 -0.39 -25.01
N GLN A 235 12.87 0.86 -24.71
CA GLN A 235 13.28 2.02 -25.50
C GLN A 235 14.75 2.36 -25.26
N ARG A 236 15.18 2.34 -24.00
CA ARG A 236 16.58 2.45 -23.62
C ARG A 236 16.85 1.74 -22.30
N GLY A 237 17.63 0.67 -22.37
CA GLY A 237 18.04 -0.07 -21.18
C GLY A 237 19.01 0.74 -20.32
N PRO A 238 18.85 0.74 -18.98
CA PRO A 238 19.85 1.31 -18.09
C PRO A 238 21.14 0.47 -18.13
N GLN A 239 22.29 1.12 -17.97
CA GLN A 239 23.59 0.44 -17.90
C GLN A 239 23.82 -0.21 -16.53
N ALA A 240 23.07 0.18 -15.50
CA ALA A 240 23.04 -0.50 -14.22
C ALA A 240 21.66 -0.40 -13.56
N VAL A 241 21.29 -1.45 -12.84
CA VAL A 241 20.08 -1.51 -12.02
C VAL A 241 20.47 -1.83 -10.58
N ALA A 242 19.97 -1.07 -9.62
CA ALA A 242 20.23 -1.24 -8.19
C ALA A 242 18.96 -1.18 -7.36
N ASN A 243 18.94 -1.82 -6.19
CA ASN A 243 17.82 -1.69 -5.26
C ASN A 243 17.91 -0.35 -4.49
N ILE A 244 16.83 0.43 -4.48
CA ILE A 244 16.72 1.69 -3.75
C ILE A 244 16.34 1.50 -2.27
N GLU A 245 15.73 0.38 -1.91
CA GLU A 245 15.19 0.12 -0.58
C GLU A 245 16.21 0.27 0.55
N PRO A 246 17.49 -0.15 0.44
CA PRO A 246 18.47 0.08 1.50
C PRO A 246 18.74 1.56 1.80
N VAL A 247 18.58 2.45 0.81
CA VAL A 247 18.68 3.90 1.01
C VAL A 247 17.42 4.40 1.72
N LEU A 248 16.25 3.94 1.29
CA LEU A 248 14.97 4.27 1.92
C LEU A 248 14.89 3.80 3.38
N ASP A 249 15.44 2.64 3.69
CA ASP A 249 15.50 2.11 5.06
C ASP A 249 16.33 3.00 5.98
N ARG A 250 17.43 3.59 5.49
CA ARG A 250 18.22 4.54 6.28
C ARG A 250 17.44 5.80 6.61
N VAL A 251 16.69 6.33 5.65
CA VAL A 251 15.82 7.49 5.87
C VAL A 251 14.70 7.13 6.85
N ARG A 252 14.07 5.96 6.67
CA ARG A 252 12.99 5.49 7.54
C ARG A 252 13.49 5.08 8.92
N TRP A 253 14.76 4.76 9.12
CA TRP A 253 15.29 4.37 10.43
C TRP A 253 15.16 5.50 11.44
N ARG A 254 15.41 6.75 11.03
CA ARG A 254 15.29 7.93 11.89
C ARG A 254 13.87 8.49 11.82
N LYS A 255 13.14 8.45 12.93
CA LYS A 255 11.75 8.88 13.00
C LYS A 255 11.63 10.37 13.29
N SER A 256 10.74 11.04 12.56
CA SER A 256 10.28 12.39 12.88
C SER A 256 9.41 12.41 14.15
N ALA A 257 9.24 13.60 14.73
CA ALA A 257 8.37 13.78 15.91
C ALA A 257 6.91 13.32 15.64
N LYS A 258 6.39 13.58 14.43
CA LYS A 258 5.04 13.14 14.02
C LYS A 258 4.94 11.62 13.91
N GLU A 259 5.93 10.95 13.32
CA GLU A 259 5.96 9.48 13.28
C GLU A 259 6.02 8.86 14.68
N LEU A 260 6.85 9.43 15.57
CA LEU A 260 6.92 8.98 16.96
C LEU A 260 5.58 9.16 17.68
N ALA A 261 4.85 10.24 17.43
CA ALA A 261 3.52 10.43 18.00
C ALA A 261 2.53 9.36 17.52
N VAL A 262 2.55 9.01 16.23
CA VAL A 262 1.74 7.91 15.68
C VAL A 262 2.12 6.56 16.30
N MET A 263 3.42 6.27 16.41
CA MET A 263 3.91 5.03 17.03
C MET A 263 3.49 4.92 18.50
N ARG A 264 3.59 6.00 19.28
CA ARG A 264 3.13 6.03 20.68
C ARG A 264 1.62 5.80 20.77
N ARG A 265 0.84 6.41 19.89
CA ARG A 265 -0.61 6.19 19.84
C ARG A 265 -0.96 4.75 19.50
N ALA A 266 -0.27 4.14 18.54
CA ALA A 266 -0.46 2.73 18.19
C ALA A 266 -0.12 1.81 19.38
N ALA A 267 0.98 2.08 20.09
CA ALA A 267 1.36 1.32 21.29
C ALA A 267 0.33 1.47 22.42
N LEU A 268 -0.19 2.68 22.63
CA LEU A 268 -1.25 2.94 23.62
C LEU A 268 -2.49 2.10 23.32
N ILE A 269 -3.02 2.19 22.10
CA ILE A 269 -4.20 1.42 21.67
C ILE A 269 -3.95 -0.08 21.83
N GLY A 270 -2.78 -0.57 21.40
CA GLY A 270 -2.41 -1.98 21.55
C GLY A 270 -2.35 -2.43 23.01
N SER A 271 -1.81 -1.59 23.90
CA SER A 271 -1.74 -1.88 25.34
C SER A 271 -3.13 -1.88 26.00
N GLU A 272 -4.01 -0.96 25.60
CA GLU A 272 -5.40 -0.90 26.09
C GLU A 272 -6.19 -2.14 25.65
N ALA A 273 -6.04 -2.56 24.39
CA ALA A 273 -6.65 -3.76 23.85
C ALA A 273 -6.16 -5.02 24.57
N MET A 274 -4.84 -5.14 24.78
CA MET A 274 -4.25 -6.26 25.54
C MET A 274 -4.76 -6.30 26.99
N ASN A 275 -4.83 -5.14 27.66
CA ASN A 275 -5.39 -5.04 29.00
C ASN A 275 -6.87 -5.43 29.04
N SER A 276 -7.63 -5.11 28.00
CA SER A 276 -9.02 -5.53 27.86
C SER A 276 -9.15 -7.05 27.69
N ALA A 277 -8.30 -7.65 26.85
CA ALA A 277 -8.28 -9.10 26.65
C ALA A 277 -7.92 -9.83 27.95
N MET A 278 -6.91 -9.36 28.70
CA MET A 278 -6.53 -9.94 29.99
C MET A 278 -7.68 -9.89 31.00
N ARG A 279 -8.44 -8.78 31.06
CA ARG A 279 -9.62 -8.66 31.93
C ARG A 279 -10.78 -9.58 31.54
N ALA A 280 -10.95 -9.85 30.25
CA ALA A 280 -12.02 -10.71 29.74
C ALA A 280 -11.68 -12.21 29.86
N THR A 281 -10.40 -12.55 30.05
CA THR A 281 -9.92 -13.94 30.09
C THR A 281 -10.44 -14.68 31.31
N LYS A 282 -10.97 -15.89 31.10
CA LYS A 282 -11.41 -16.83 32.15
C LYS A 282 -11.23 -18.28 31.68
N PRO A 283 -11.24 -19.30 32.57
CA PRO A 283 -11.25 -20.70 32.15
C PRO A 283 -12.37 -21.00 31.15
N ASP A 284 -12.12 -21.97 30.28
CA ASP A 284 -13.05 -22.46 29.24
C ASP A 284 -13.47 -21.44 28.17
N ILE A 285 -12.74 -20.33 28.00
CA ILE A 285 -12.83 -19.52 26.77
C ILE A 285 -11.87 -20.07 25.71
N ASN A 286 -12.27 -19.99 24.45
CA ASN A 286 -11.36 -20.29 23.34
C ASN A 286 -10.62 -19.02 22.89
N GLU A 287 -9.56 -19.19 22.10
CA GLU A 287 -8.73 -18.08 21.61
C GLU A 287 -9.48 -17.12 20.67
N ALA A 288 -10.63 -17.52 20.13
CA ALA A 288 -11.45 -16.74 19.20
C ALA A 288 -12.66 -16.05 19.88
N ALA A 289 -12.84 -16.21 21.19
CA ALA A 289 -14.02 -15.79 21.95
C ALA A 289 -13.91 -14.37 22.53
#